data_AF-A0A8T4Z8P5-F1
#
_entry.id   AF-A0A8T4Z8P5-F1
#
_cell.length_a   1.000
_cell.length_b   1.000
_cell.length_c   1.000
_cell.angle_alpha   90.00
_cell.angle_beta   90.00
_cell.angle_gamma   90.00
#
_symmetry.space_group_name_H-M   'P 1'
#
loop_
_entity.id
_entity.type
_entity.pdbx_description
1 polymer ?
#
loop_
_entity_poly.entity_id
_entity_poly.type
_entity_poly.pdbx_seq_one_letter_code
_entity_poly.pdbx_strand_id
1 'polypeptide(L)'
;ELLSSADISVSGYNIIPQHAVTRLAEVTSEERRRIIEDLIGLGIYDLKKAEAQNQLNIADTNIKIATARIEEVRLRVESLEKERNDFLRHSLLTKEISKLQAHIVSGKLSTVNKDIESLKAGIEDKETHLSNLKVERDKLQNLKVELERQLRDLQERLVEKGGQKIHEFERSLSEINSRTASLKAEIDSKKLNLQLLEKQIEGFENQRNGYDSDI
;
A
#
# COMPACT_ATOMS: atom_id res chain seq x y z
N GLU A 1 -70.47 -5.14 -74.07
CA GLU A 1 -71.45 -4.80 -73.00
C GLU A 1 -72.88 -4.62 -73.51
N LEU A 2 -73.15 -3.89 -74.61
CA LEU A 2 -74.51 -3.69 -75.16
C LEU A 2 -75.32 -4.96 -75.51
N LEU A 3 -74.68 -6.03 -76.00
CA LEU A 3 -75.35 -7.30 -76.32
C LEU A 3 -75.66 -8.15 -75.07
N SER A 4 -74.74 -8.15 -74.11
CA SER A 4 -74.91 -8.83 -72.82
C SER A 4 -75.98 -8.18 -71.94
N SER A 5 -76.18 -6.86 -72.06
CA SER A 5 -77.26 -6.13 -71.35
C SER A 5 -78.65 -6.37 -71.95
N ALA A 6 -78.74 -6.91 -73.17
CA ALA A 6 -79.98 -7.26 -73.84
C ALA A 6 -80.32 -8.77 -73.73
N ASP A 7 -79.61 -9.50 -72.86
CA ASP A 7 -79.70 -10.97 -72.69
C ASP A 7 -79.32 -11.77 -73.96
N ILE A 8 -78.58 -11.14 -74.89
CA ILE A 8 -78.11 -11.75 -76.13
C ILE A 8 -76.63 -12.12 -75.96
N SER A 9 -76.36 -13.37 -75.63
CA SER A 9 -75.01 -13.91 -75.56
C SER A 9 -74.46 -14.24 -76.96
N VAL A 10 -73.25 -13.76 -77.26
CA VAL A 10 -72.55 -13.97 -78.55
C VAL A 10 -72.00 -15.41 -78.70
N SER A 11 -71.80 -16.12 -77.59
CA SER A 11 -71.47 -17.56 -77.56
C SER A 11 -72.67 -18.46 -77.21
N GLY A 12 -73.88 -17.90 -77.17
CA GLY A 12 -75.06 -18.61 -76.66
C GLY A 12 -75.77 -19.49 -77.68
N TYR A 13 -76.76 -20.25 -77.20
CA TYR A 13 -77.68 -21.07 -77.99
C TYR A 13 -78.67 -20.25 -78.86
N ASN A 14 -78.42 -18.95 -79.03
CA ASN A 14 -79.23 -18.01 -79.82
C ASN A 14 -79.09 -18.21 -81.34
N ILE A 15 -78.15 -19.05 -81.79
CA ILE A 15 -77.95 -19.45 -83.18
C ILE A 15 -78.23 -20.94 -83.29
N ILE A 16 -79.20 -21.33 -84.13
CA ILE A 16 -79.59 -22.74 -84.33
C ILE A 16 -78.94 -23.25 -85.64
N PRO A 17 -77.84 -24.02 -85.59
CA PRO A 17 -77.26 -24.62 -86.78
C PRO A 17 -78.15 -25.77 -87.31
N GLN A 18 -78.01 -26.08 -88.60
CA GLN A 18 -78.68 -27.24 -89.19
C GLN A 18 -78.25 -28.51 -88.43
N HIS A 19 -79.22 -29.35 -88.04
CA HIS A 19 -79.04 -30.56 -87.21
C HIS A 19 -78.85 -30.33 -85.69
N ALA A 20 -79.06 -29.11 -85.18
CA ALA A 20 -79.00 -28.81 -83.74
C ALA A 20 -79.95 -29.67 -82.88
N VAL A 21 -81.16 -29.92 -83.37
CA VAL A 21 -82.18 -30.71 -82.65
C VAL A 21 -81.74 -32.18 -82.49
N THR A 22 -81.13 -32.76 -83.52
CA THR A 22 -80.59 -34.13 -83.46
C THR A 22 -79.42 -34.22 -82.49
N ARG A 23 -78.51 -33.25 -82.52
CA ARG A 23 -77.40 -33.18 -81.55
C ARG A 23 -77.91 -33.07 -80.11
N LEU A 24 -78.93 -32.26 -79.85
CA LEU A 24 -79.49 -32.13 -78.49
C LEU A 24 -80.14 -33.43 -77.99
N ALA A 25 -80.68 -34.24 -78.91
CA ALA A 25 -81.27 -35.55 -78.60
C ALA A 25 -80.20 -36.62 -78.28
N GLU A 26 -79.03 -36.55 -78.93
CA GLU A 26 -77.91 -37.49 -78.76
C GLU A 26 -77.01 -37.17 -77.55
N VAL A 27 -77.00 -35.91 -77.10
CA VAL A 27 -76.23 -35.45 -75.95
C VAL A 27 -76.72 -36.10 -74.65
N THR A 28 -75.77 -36.45 -73.78
CA THR A 28 -76.05 -37.12 -72.50
C THR A 28 -76.87 -36.24 -71.55
N SER A 29 -77.56 -36.84 -70.59
CA SER A 29 -78.36 -36.09 -69.61
C SER A 29 -77.53 -35.06 -68.80
N GLU A 30 -76.26 -35.35 -68.53
CA GLU A 30 -75.35 -34.41 -67.86
C GLU A 30 -74.99 -33.21 -68.73
N GLU A 31 -74.61 -33.45 -69.98
CA GLU A 31 -74.26 -32.36 -70.90
C GLU A 31 -75.50 -31.51 -71.21
N ARG A 32 -76.68 -32.13 -71.38
CA ARG A 32 -77.95 -31.40 -71.52
C ARG A 32 -78.23 -30.52 -70.30
N ARG A 33 -77.91 -31.00 -69.10
CA ARG A 33 -78.02 -30.23 -67.86
C ARG A 33 -77.05 -29.04 -67.86
N ARG A 34 -75.79 -29.23 -68.22
CA ARG A 34 -74.79 -28.14 -68.33
C ARG A 34 -75.21 -27.07 -69.35
N ILE A 35 -75.73 -27.49 -70.50
CA ILE A 35 -76.28 -26.59 -71.53
C ILE A 35 -77.39 -25.70 -70.94
N ILE A 36 -78.31 -26.28 -70.16
CA ILE A 36 -79.41 -25.55 -69.51
C ILE A 36 -78.89 -24.67 -68.36
N GLU A 37 -77.93 -25.15 -67.57
CA GLU A 37 -77.30 -24.39 -66.48
C GLU A 37 -76.52 -23.17 -67.01
N ASP A 38 -75.81 -23.33 -68.13
CA ASP A 38 -75.14 -22.23 -68.82
C ASP A 38 -76.14 -21.21 -69.39
N LEU A 39 -77.27 -21.68 -69.93
CA LEU A 39 -78.34 -20.83 -70.46
C LEU A 39 -79.02 -19.99 -69.35
N ILE A 40 -79.15 -20.54 -68.14
CA ILE A 40 -79.70 -19.85 -66.96
C ILE A 40 -78.62 -18.98 -66.27
N GLY A 41 -77.35 -19.09 -66.68
CA GLY A 41 -76.23 -18.35 -66.09
C GLY A 41 -75.68 -18.95 -64.79
N LEU A 42 -76.09 -20.17 -64.43
CA LEU A 42 -75.59 -20.89 -63.25
C LEU A 42 -74.12 -21.28 -63.41
N GLY A 43 -73.65 -21.59 -64.62
CA GLY A 43 -72.24 -21.89 -64.88
C GLY A 43 -71.27 -20.76 -64.51
N ILE A 44 -71.64 -19.50 -64.78
CA ILE A 44 -70.83 -18.31 -64.40
C ILE A 44 -70.82 -18.14 -62.88
N TYR A 45 -71.96 -18.39 -62.23
CA TYR A 45 -72.08 -18.33 -60.77
C TYR A 45 -71.18 -19.37 -60.10
N ASP A 46 -71.21 -20.63 -60.56
CA ASP A 46 -70.39 -21.70 -60.02
C ASP A 46 -68.88 -21.46 -60.25
N LEU A 47 -68.49 -20.91 -61.41
CA LEU A 47 -67.11 -20.48 -61.67
C LEU A 47 -66.66 -19.39 -60.68
N LYS A 48 -67.45 -18.33 -60.52
CA LYS A 48 -67.13 -17.26 -59.55
C LYS A 48 -67.11 -17.77 -58.11
N LYS A 49 -67.98 -18.70 -57.76
CA LYS A 49 -67.99 -19.36 -56.45
C LYS A 49 -66.71 -20.17 -56.23
N ALA A 50 -66.25 -20.92 -57.23
CA ALA A 50 -64.99 -21.67 -57.15
C ALA A 50 -63.77 -20.75 -57.02
N GLU A 51 -63.73 -19.66 -57.80
CA GLU A 51 -62.67 -18.64 -57.69
C GLU A 51 -62.65 -17.97 -56.32
N ALA A 52 -63.81 -17.54 -55.82
CA ALA A 52 -63.95 -16.95 -54.49
C ALA A 52 -63.53 -17.92 -53.38
N GLN A 53 -63.88 -19.21 -53.50
CA GLN A 53 -63.46 -20.23 -52.54
C GLN A 53 -61.94 -20.43 -52.55
N ASN A 54 -61.30 -20.39 -53.72
CA ASN A 54 -59.85 -20.47 -53.83
C ASN A 54 -59.16 -19.25 -53.21
N GLN A 55 -59.67 -18.04 -53.48
CA GLN A 55 -59.18 -16.82 -52.86
C GLN A 55 -59.33 -16.85 -51.33
N LEU A 56 -60.45 -17.37 -50.82
CA LEU A 56 -60.68 -17.54 -49.39
C LEU A 56 -59.67 -18.52 -48.77
N ASN A 57 -59.41 -19.65 -49.43
CA ASN A 57 -58.39 -20.61 -48.97
C ASN A 57 -56.99 -19.97 -48.92
N ILE A 58 -56.62 -19.17 -49.93
CA ILE A 58 -55.35 -18.45 -49.93
C ILE A 58 -55.31 -17.44 -48.78
N ALA A 59 -56.37 -16.67 -48.57
CA ALA A 59 -56.47 -15.72 -47.46
C ALA A 59 -56.31 -16.44 -46.10
N ASP A 60 -56.98 -17.58 -45.90
CA ASP A 60 -56.87 -18.39 -44.68
C ASP A 60 -55.44 -18.89 -44.45
N THR A 61 -54.76 -19.34 -45.49
CA THR A 61 -53.35 -19.76 -45.37
C THR A 61 -52.43 -18.59 -45.01
N ASN A 62 -52.66 -17.41 -45.60
CA ASN A 62 -51.90 -16.21 -45.28
C ASN A 62 -52.14 -15.75 -43.84
N ILE A 63 -53.38 -15.81 -43.35
CA ILE A 63 -53.72 -15.52 -41.96
C ILE A 63 -52.98 -16.47 -41.03
N LYS A 64 -53.00 -17.78 -41.30
CA LYS A 64 -52.27 -18.78 -40.49
C LYS A 64 -50.77 -18.49 -40.41
N ILE A 65 -50.14 -18.15 -41.54
CA ILE A 65 -48.71 -17.79 -41.59
C ILE A 65 -48.46 -16.51 -40.79
N ALA A 66 -49.30 -15.49 -40.94
CA ALA A 66 -49.18 -14.24 -40.21
C ALA A 66 -49.32 -14.47 -38.69
N THR A 67 -50.29 -15.27 -38.25
CA THR A 67 -50.46 -15.63 -36.84
C THR A 67 -49.24 -16.36 -36.29
N ALA A 68 -48.69 -17.32 -37.03
CA ALA A 68 -47.47 -18.02 -36.61
C ALA A 68 -46.27 -17.07 -36.44
N ARG A 69 -46.10 -16.11 -37.36
CA ARG A 69 -45.06 -15.08 -37.26
C ARG A 69 -45.28 -14.15 -36.07
N ILE A 70 -46.53 -13.79 -35.77
CA ILE A 70 -46.86 -12.96 -34.59
C ILE A 70 -46.44 -13.67 -33.30
N GLU A 71 -46.74 -14.98 -33.18
CA GLU A 71 -46.33 -15.76 -32.01
C GLU A 71 -44.81 -15.88 -31.88
N GLU A 72 -44.08 -16.08 -33.00
CA GLU A 72 -42.62 -16.08 -32.99
C GLU A 72 -42.03 -14.74 -32.52
N VAL A 73 -42.54 -13.62 -33.06
CA VAL A 73 -42.12 -12.28 -32.66
C VAL A 73 -42.44 -12.02 -31.19
N ARG A 74 -43.61 -12.47 -30.72
CA ARG A 74 -43.99 -12.35 -29.31
C ARG A 74 -43.02 -13.09 -28.39
N LEU A 75 -42.70 -14.35 -28.69
CA LEU A 75 -41.71 -15.13 -27.93
C LEU A 75 -40.34 -14.46 -27.95
N ARG A 76 -39.96 -13.86 -29.08
CA ARG A 76 -38.70 -13.11 -29.18
C ARG A 76 -38.71 -11.87 -28.30
N VAL A 77 -39.80 -11.12 -28.26
CA VAL A 77 -39.96 -9.95 -27.39
C VAL A 77 -39.88 -10.37 -25.92
N GLU A 78 -40.58 -11.42 -25.50
CA GLU A 78 -40.53 -11.93 -24.13
C GLU A 78 -39.10 -12.38 -23.72
N SER A 79 -38.34 -12.98 -24.64
CA SER A 79 -36.92 -13.31 -24.41
C SER A 79 -36.06 -12.05 -24.21
N LEU A 80 -36.24 -11.04 -25.07
CA LEU A 80 -35.49 -9.78 -24.99
C LEU A 80 -35.82 -8.99 -23.73
N GLU A 81 -37.07 -9.04 -23.26
CA GLU A 81 -37.47 -8.44 -21.98
C GLU A 81 -36.76 -9.09 -20.80
N LYS A 82 -36.63 -10.42 -20.80
CA LYS A 82 -35.85 -11.14 -19.78
C LYS A 82 -34.38 -10.73 -19.80
N GLU A 83 -33.76 -10.75 -20.98
CA GLU A 83 -32.35 -10.33 -21.16
C GLU A 83 -32.13 -8.89 -20.69
N ARG A 84 -33.05 -7.97 -21.02
CA ARG A 84 -33.00 -6.59 -20.54
C ARG A 84 -33.07 -6.50 -19.02
N ASN A 85 -33.97 -7.25 -18.39
CA ASN A 85 -34.12 -7.25 -16.93
C ASN A 85 -32.86 -7.80 -16.24
N ASP A 86 -32.27 -8.87 -16.77
CA ASP A 86 -31.02 -9.44 -16.26
C ASP A 86 -29.85 -8.45 -16.40
N PHE A 87 -29.76 -7.77 -17.55
CA PHE A 87 -28.76 -6.72 -17.76
C PHE A 87 -28.93 -5.55 -16.79
N LEU A 88 -30.16 -5.08 -16.58
CA LEU A 88 -30.44 -4.00 -15.63
C LEU A 88 -30.06 -4.40 -14.21
N ARG A 89 -30.41 -5.63 -13.80
CA ARG A 89 -30.03 -6.17 -12.48
C ARG A 89 -28.52 -6.26 -12.34
N HIS A 90 -27.83 -6.78 -13.34
CA HIS A 90 -26.37 -6.84 -13.36
C HIS A 90 -25.75 -5.45 -13.23
N SER A 91 -26.20 -4.48 -14.05
CA SER A 91 -25.70 -3.10 -14.02
C SER A 91 -25.88 -2.44 -12.65
N LEU A 92 -27.03 -2.62 -12.01
CA LEU A 92 -27.29 -2.13 -10.65
C LEU A 92 -26.35 -2.77 -9.63
N LEU A 93 -26.19 -4.09 -9.67
CA LEU A 93 -25.28 -4.81 -8.77
C LEU A 93 -23.83 -4.39 -8.98
N THR A 94 -23.38 -4.21 -10.23
CA THR A 94 -22.02 -3.73 -10.52
C THR A 94 -21.80 -2.33 -9.96
N LYS A 95 -22.77 -1.42 -10.10
CA LYS A 95 -22.67 -0.06 -9.51
C LYS A 95 -22.57 -0.12 -7.98
N GLU A 96 -23.37 -0.95 -7.33
CA GLU A 96 -23.35 -1.09 -5.88
C GLU A 96 -22.03 -1.71 -5.40
N ILE A 97 -21.53 -2.74 -6.08
CA ILE A 97 -20.21 -3.34 -5.81
C ILE A 97 -19.11 -2.29 -5.91
N SER A 98 -19.07 -1.50 -6.99
CA SER A 98 -18.08 -0.45 -7.17
C SER A 98 -18.14 0.60 -6.06
N LYS A 99 -19.35 0.98 -5.62
CA LYS A 99 -19.55 1.91 -4.51
C LYS A 99 -19.05 1.33 -3.19
N LEU A 100 -19.38 0.08 -2.88
CA LEU A 100 -18.90 -0.60 -1.67
C LEU A 100 -17.38 -0.78 -1.67
N GLN A 101 -16.79 -1.11 -2.82
CA GLN A 101 -15.34 -1.17 -2.98
C GLN A 101 -14.69 0.19 -2.71
N ALA A 102 -15.26 1.27 -3.25
CA ALA A 102 -14.79 2.62 -2.97
C ALA A 102 -14.86 2.96 -1.46
N HIS A 103 -15.94 2.57 -0.77
CA HIS A 103 -16.05 2.74 0.68
C HIS A 103 -14.98 1.94 1.45
N ILE A 104 -14.72 0.68 1.07
CA ILE A 104 -13.67 -0.14 1.71
C ILE A 104 -12.30 0.50 1.51
N VAL A 105 -11.98 0.93 0.28
CA VAL A 105 -10.71 1.58 -0.04
C VAL A 105 -10.56 2.89 0.74
N SER A 106 -11.61 3.71 0.80
CA SER A 106 -11.62 4.94 1.58
C SER A 106 -11.43 4.69 3.07
N GLY A 107 -12.08 3.65 3.62
CA GLY A 107 -11.89 3.21 5.01
C GLY A 107 -10.45 2.81 5.30
N LYS A 108 -9.86 1.96 4.45
CA LYS A 108 -8.45 1.56 4.54
C LYS A 108 -7.49 2.75 4.42
N LEU A 109 -7.78 3.69 3.52
CA LEU A 109 -6.98 4.90 3.36
C LEU A 109 -7.03 5.75 4.64
N SER A 110 -8.21 5.90 5.26
CA SER A 110 -8.36 6.62 6.51
C SER A 110 -7.58 5.97 7.66
N THR A 111 -7.62 4.64 7.79
CA THR A 111 -6.84 3.94 8.81
C THR A 111 -5.34 4.11 8.59
N VAL A 112 -4.87 3.91 7.36
CA VAL A 112 -3.44 4.09 7.02
C VAL A 112 -2.98 5.53 7.27
N ASN A 113 -3.81 6.52 6.94
CA ASN A 113 -3.48 7.93 7.23
C ASN A 113 -3.37 8.20 8.74
N LYS A 114 -4.27 7.64 9.56
CA LYS A 114 -4.16 7.74 11.02
C LYS A 114 -2.90 7.06 11.55
N ASP A 115 -2.56 5.90 11.01
CA ASP A 115 -1.33 5.20 11.38
C ASP A 115 -0.09 6.06 11.04
N ILE A 116 -0.06 6.66 9.84
CA ILE A 116 1.00 7.59 9.42
C ILE A 116 1.09 8.79 10.36
N GLU A 117 -0.03 9.41 10.72
CA GLU A 117 -0.04 10.54 11.66
C GLU A 117 0.50 10.14 13.03
N SER A 118 0.07 8.99 13.56
CA SER A 118 0.56 8.47 14.85
C SER A 118 2.06 8.16 14.83
N LEU A 119 2.57 7.60 13.72
CA LEU A 119 3.98 7.30 13.54
C LEU A 119 4.80 8.59 13.41
N LYS A 120 4.29 9.61 12.71
CA LYS A 120 4.94 10.92 12.61
C LYS A 120 5.05 11.59 13.97
N ALA A 121 3.96 11.60 14.75
CA ALA A 121 3.99 12.11 16.13
C ALA A 121 5.01 11.36 16.99
N GLY A 122 5.05 10.02 16.89
CA GLY A 122 6.03 9.20 17.61
C GLY A 122 7.48 9.43 17.15
N ILE A 123 7.72 9.82 15.90
CA ILE A 123 9.04 10.22 15.40
C ILE A 123 9.43 11.57 16.02
N GLU A 124 8.54 12.56 16.00
CA GLU A 124 8.77 13.88 16.55
C GLU A 124 9.09 13.82 18.07
N ASP A 125 8.34 13.01 18.83
CA ASP A 125 8.62 12.76 20.24
C ASP A 125 10.00 12.12 20.46
N LYS A 126 10.40 11.18 19.60
CA LYS A 126 11.75 10.57 19.69
C LYS A 126 12.85 11.55 19.31
N GLU A 127 12.63 12.40 18.32
CA GLU A 127 13.59 13.43 17.90
C GLU A 127 13.80 14.47 19.00
N THR A 128 12.73 14.93 19.66
CA THR A 128 12.83 15.83 20.80
C THR A 128 13.57 15.17 21.98
N HIS A 129 13.26 13.91 22.29
CA HIS A 129 13.97 13.16 23.32
C HIS A 129 15.47 12.99 23.00
N LEU A 130 15.79 12.69 21.75
CA LEU A 130 17.17 12.56 21.29
C LEU A 130 17.92 13.89 21.36
N SER A 131 17.26 15.00 21.02
CA SER A 131 17.82 16.34 21.18
C SER A 131 18.14 16.65 22.65
N ASN A 132 17.22 16.35 23.57
CA ASN A 132 17.43 16.54 25.00
C ASN A 132 18.60 15.70 25.53
N LEU A 133 18.68 14.42 25.13
CA LEU A 133 19.80 13.54 25.49
C LEU A 133 21.14 14.04 24.94
N LYS A 134 21.17 14.61 23.72
CA LYS A 134 22.38 15.25 23.18
C LYS A 134 22.82 16.42 24.05
N VAL A 135 21.90 17.29 24.43
CA VAL A 135 22.18 18.43 25.30
C VAL A 135 22.71 17.97 26.66
N GLU A 136 22.14 16.94 27.27
CA GLU A 136 22.64 16.38 28.52
C GLU A 136 24.03 15.76 28.37
N ARG A 137 24.25 15.01 27.28
CA ARG A 137 25.55 14.43 26.96
C ARG A 137 26.62 15.51 26.78
N ASP A 138 26.30 16.61 26.12
CA ASP A 138 27.24 17.73 25.93
C ASP A 138 27.54 18.44 27.27
N LYS A 139 26.54 18.61 28.15
CA LYS A 139 26.75 19.13 29.51
C LYS A 139 27.69 18.24 30.32
N LEU A 140 27.46 16.92 30.33
CA LEU A 140 28.32 15.97 31.03
C LEU A 140 29.74 15.95 30.45
N GLN A 141 29.88 16.09 29.13
CA GLN A 141 31.18 16.15 28.48
C GLN A 141 31.95 17.41 28.87
N ASN A 142 31.29 18.56 28.93
CA ASN A 142 31.90 19.80 29.42
C ASN A 142 32.30 19.70 30.89
N LEU A 143 31.44 19.11 31.73
CA LEU A 143 31.75 18.88 33.14
C LEU A 143 32.98 17.97 33.31
N LYS A 144 33.07 16.90 32.51
CA LYS A 144 34.23 16.02 32.50
C LYS A 144 35.51 16.77 32.14
N VAL A 145 35.49 17.59 31.09
CA VAL A 145 36.67 18.39 30.69
C VAL A 145 37.09 19.36 31.79
N GLU A 146 36.13 20.00 32.45
CA GLU A 146 36.41 20.90 33.58
C GLU A 146 37.01 20.15 34.78
N LEU A 147 36.45 19.00 35.15
CA LEU A 147 37.00 18.15 36.21
C LEU A 147 38.41 17.65 35.89
N GLU A 148 38.67 17.25 34.64
CA GLU A 148 40.02 16.87 34.20
C GLU A 148 40.99 18.05 34.27
N ARG A 149 40.54 19.27 33.96
CA ARG A 149 41.35 20.49 34.13
C ARG A 149 41.65 20.78 35.60
N GLN A 150 40.66 20.70 36.47
CA GLN A 150 40.83 20.88 37.91
C GLN A 150 41.77 19.82 38.50
N LEU A 151 41.66 18.57 38.04
CA LEU A 151 42.55 17.49 38.45
C LEU A 151 43.99 17.75 38.01
N ARG A 152 44.22 18.25 36.79
CA ARG A 152 45.55 18.67 36.32
C ARG A 152 46.13 19.81 37.16
N ASP A 153 45.36 20.88 37.42
CA ASP A 153 45.79 22.01 38.27
C ASP A 153 46.12 21.55 39.70
N LEU A 154 45.31 20.65 40.28
CA LEU A 154 45.62 20.05 41.59
C LEU A 154 46.89 19.20 41.56
N GLN A 155 47.10 18.40 40.51
CA GLN A 155 48.32 17.61 40.36
C GLN A 155 49.56 18.50 40.23
N GLU A 156 49.48 19.56 39.42
CA GLU A 156 50.57 20.53 39.25
C GLU A 156 50.89 21.23 40.58
N ARG A 157 49.87 21.72 41.29
CA ARG A 157 50.04 22.30 42.63
C ARG A 157 50.63 21.31 43.65
N LEU A 158 50.25 20.03 43.57
CA LEU A 158 50.78 18.99 44.44
C LEU A 158 52.26 18.73 44.13
N VAL A 159 52.65 18.70 42.86
CA VAL A 159 54.04 18.52 42.43
C VAL A 159 54.88 19.74 42.80
N GLU A 160 54.40 20.96 42.56
CA GLU A 160 55.11 22.19 42.93
C GLU A 160 55.28 22.31 44.44
N LYS A 161 54.19 22.22 45.22
CA LYS A 161 54.27 22.34 46.69
C LYS A 161 54.97 21.14 47.32
N GLY A 162 54.76 19.94 46.79
CA GLY A 162 55.44 18.73 47.23
C GLY A 162 56.94 18.80 46.97
N GLY A 163 57.33 19.19 45.74
CA GLY A 163 58.72 19.39 45.35
C GLY A 163 59.41 20.49 46.15
N GLN A 164 58.73 21.63 46.36
CA GLN A 164 59.26 22.70 47.22
C GLN A 164 59.50 22.23 48.65
N LYS A 165 58.53 21.55 49.27
CA LYS A 165 58.68 21.00 50.62
C LYS A 165 59.78 19.95 50.70
N ILE A 166 59.89 19.08 49.68
CA ILE A 166 60.97 18.09 49.59
C ILE A 166 62.33 18.80 49.51
N HIS A 167 62.46 19.81 48.66
CA HIS A 167 63.70 20.58 48.55
C HIS A 167 64.04 21.37 49.82
N GLU A 168 63.05 21.91 50.52
CA GLU A 168 63.24 22.53 51.84
C GLU A 168 63.76 21.50 52.85
N PHE A 169 63.13 20.33 52.91
CA PHE A 169 63.60 19.25 53.78
C PHE A 169 65.00 18.76 53.40
N GLU A 170 65.32 18.63 52.12
CA GLU A 170 66.67 18.27 51.63
C GLU A 170 67.71 19.31 52.05
N ARG A 171 67.39 20.61 51.95
CA ARG A 171 68.28 21.69 52.42
C ARG A 171 68.49 21.62 53.92
N SER A 172 67.42 21.51 54.71
CA SER A 172 67.53 21.38 56.16
C SER A 172 68.30 20.12 56.57
N LEU A 173 68.11 19.01 55.87
CA LEU A 173 68.85 17.76 56.11
C LEU A 173 70.33 17.91 55.76
N SER A 174 70.67 18.60 54.67
CA SER A 174 72.05 18.94 54.29
C SER A 174 72.70 19.88 55.32
N GLU A 175 71.97 20.88 55.80
CA GLU A 175 72.43 21.80 56.84
C GLU A 175 72.68 21.07 58.16
N ILE A 176 71.75 20.22 58.61
CA ILE A 176 71.94 19.37 59.78
C ILE A 176 73.14 18.43 59.58
N ASN A 177 73.29 17.79 58.41
CA ASN A 177 74.41 16.90 58.14
C ASN A 177 75.76 17.63 58.17
N SER A 178 75.84 18.81 57.55
CA SER A 178 77.05 19.65 57.60
C SER A 178 77.36 20.12 59.03
N ARG A 179 76.34 20.48 59.81
CA ARG A 179 76.48 20.83 61.23
C ARG A 179 76.98 19.64 62.04
N THR A 180 76.47 18.45 61.76
CA THR A 180 76.88 17.19 62.41
C THR A 180 78.32 16.84 62.05
N ALA A 181 78.72 17.03 60.79
CA ALA A 181 80.10 16.83 60.35
C ALA A 181 81.06 17.84 60.98
N SER A 182 80.67 19.12 61.06
CA SER A 182 81.44 20.17 61.73
C SER A 182 81.58 19.89 63.23
N LEU A 183 80.51 19.52 63.92
CA LEU A 183 80.55 19.16 65.34
C LEU A 183 81.37 17.88 65.57
N LYS A 184 81.30 16.89 64.67
CA LYS A 184 82.18 15.70 64.73
C LYS A 184 83.64 16.08 64.58
N ALA A 185 83.99 16.92 63.59
CA ALA A 185 85.35 17.41 63.42
C ALA A 185 85.83 18.23 64.64
N GLU A 186 84.93 19.01 65.26
CA GLU A 186 85.22 19.75 66.47
C GLU A 186 85.43 18.83 67.68
N ILE A 187 84.62 17.77 67.82
CA ILE A 187 84.81 16.72 68.82
C ILE A 187 86.14 16.00 68.60
N ASP A 188 86.46 15.60 67.36
CA ASP A 188 87.68 14.90 67.02
C ASP A 188 88.92 15.77 67.28
N SER A 189 88.87 17.06 66.94
CA SER A 189 89.95 18.02 67.27
C SER A 189 90.09 18.25 68.77
N LYS A 190 88.99 18.38 69.52
CA LYS A 190 89.04 18.45 70.99
C LYS A 190 89.55 17.16 71.62
N LYS A 191 89.23 16.01 71.05
CA LYS A 191 89.73 14.70 71.50
C LYS A 191 91.23 14.57 71.23
N LEU A 192 91.71 15.00 70.06
CA LEU A 192 93.13 15.10 69.75
C LEU A 192 93.86 16.05 70.70
N ASN A 193 93.28 17.21 70.99
CA ASN A 193 93.82 18.15 71.97
C ASN A 193 93.86 17.56 73.38
N LEU A 194 92.82 16.85 73.81
CA LEU A 194 92.78 16.12 75.07
C LEU A 194 93.89 15.07 75.13
N GLN A 195 94.07 14.25 74.09
CA GLN A 195 95.16 13.28 74.01
C GLN A 195 96.54 13.95 74.05
N LEU A 196 96.69 15.15 73.45
CA LEU A 196 97.92 15.92 73.51
C LEU A 196 98.20 16.43 74.93
N LEU A 197 97.17 16.94 75.60
CA LEU A 197 97.21 17.38 77.00
C LEU A 197 97.47 16.22 77.96
N GLU A 198 96.85 15.06 77.74
CA GLU A 198 97.12 13.83 78.48
C GLU A 198 98.59 13.41 78.33
N LYS A 199 99.13 13.41 77.10
CA LYS A 199 100.57 13.16 76.88
C LYS A 199 101.47 14.21 77.52
N GLN A 200 101.05 15.47 77.60
CA GLN A 200 101.80 16.52 78.30
C GLN A 200 101.79 16.29 79.82
N ILE A 201 100.65 15.86 80.39
CA ILE A 201 100.55 15.48 81.80
C ILE A 201 101.42 14.26 82.08
N GLU A 202 101.39 13.23 81.23
CA GLU A 202 102.29 12.06 81.32
C GLU A 202 103.77 12.47 81.22
N GLY A 203 104.09 13.47 80.39
CA GLY A 203 105.41 14.08 80.30
C GLY A 203 105.84 14.80 81.58
N PHE A 204 104.92 15.52 82.23
CA PHE A 204 105.18 16.20 83.51
C PHE A 204 105.25 15.23 84.69
N GLU A 205 104.51 14.12 84.67
CA GLU A 205 104.62 13.05 85.68
C GLU A 205 105.95 12.29 85.56
N ASN A 206 106.44 12.07 84.34
CA ASN A 206 107.76 11.48 84.11
C ASN A 206 108.91 12.43 84.51
N GLN A 207 108.73 13.75 84.41
CA GLN A 207 109.69 14.72 84.96
C GLN A 207 109.64 14.80 86.49
N ARG A 208 108.49 14.56 87.12
CA ARG A 208 108.34 14.53 88.58
C ARG A 208 108.94 13.27 89.22
N ASN A 209 108.87 12.12 88.55
CA ASN A 209 109.51 10.88 89.03
C ASN A 209 111.04 10.83 88.83
N GLY A 210 111.63 11.80 88.12
CA GLY A 210 113.09 11.93 87.95
C GLY A 210 113.79 12.80 89.01
N TYR A 211 113.05 13.54 89.84
CA TYR A 211 113.63 14.39 90.91
C TYR A 211 113.62 13.74 92.31
N ASP A 212 113.00 12.56 92.47
CA ASP A 212 112.88 11.84 93.76
C ASP A 212 113.81 10.60 93.87
N SER A 213 114.75 10.40 92.94
CA SER A 213 115.67 9.24 92.94
C SER A 213 117.16 9.55 93.11
N ASP A 214 117.55 10.79 93.48
CA ASP A 214 118.93 11.16 93.85
C ASP A 214 119.00 11.91 95.22
N ILE A 215 118.24 11.42 96.21
CA ILE A 215 118.59 11.52 97.64
C ILE A 215 119.05 10.13 98.10
#